data_AF-K7FHA0-F1
#
_entry.id   AF-K7FHA0-F1
#
_cell.length_a   1.000
_cell.length_b   1.000
_cell.length_c   1.000
_cell.angle_alpha   90.00
_cell.angle_beta   90.00
_cell.angle_gamma   90.00
#
_symmetry.space_group_name_H-M   'P 1'
#
loop_
_entity.id
_entity.type
_entity.pdbx_description
1 polymer ?
#
loop_
_entity_poly.entity_id
_entity_poly.type
_entity_poly.pdbx_seq_one_letter_code
_entity_poly.pdbx_strand_id
1 'polypeptide(L)'
;KLISPSSFSNRKNSIAEYVVDKNSGFPIYHLQEVTGKEIFSDENQVVYPIVNFPEPAIDQGSKSCIAQHQMQFASSSRILRQKQTIELIPLTKVDYDWRGKIYSFYVFGKENKVYTEDYPGKCCCSVM
;
A
#
# COMPACT_ATOMS: atom_id res chain seq x y z
N LYS A 1 -1.61 3.68 -2.93
CA LYS A 1 -0.63 2.56 -2.85
C LYS A 1 -0.22 2.22 -4.27
N LEU A 2 1.06 2.21 -4.57
CA LEU A 2 1.62 1.72 -5.83
C LEU A 2 2.17 0.32 -5.60
N ILE A 3 1.80 -0.63 -6.44
CA ILE A 3 2.25 -2.03 -6.39
C ILE A 3 2.90 -2.34 -7.74
N SER A 4 4.15 -2.78 -7.71
CA SER A 4 4.89 -3.14 -8.92
C SER A 4 5.41 -4.57 -8.82
N PRO A 5 4.67 -5.58 -9.33
CA PRO A 5 5.20 -6.92 -9.44
C PRO A 5 6.05 -7.07 -10.72
N SER A 6 7.14 -7.83 -10.61
CA SER A 6 8.02 -8.19 -11.72
C SER A 6 8.30 -9.69 -11.74
N SER A 7 8.18 -10.29 -12.92
CA SER A 7 8.54 -11.69 -13.18
C SER A 7 9.88 -11.78 -13.89
N PHE A 8 10.76 -12.66 -13.40
CA PHE A 8 12.13 -12.79 -13.87
C PHE A 8 12.39 -14.13 -14.58
N SER A 9 13.41 -14.17 -15.44
CA SER A 9 13.78 -15.35 -16.25
C SER A 9 14.14 -16.60 -15.45
N ASN A 10 14.52 -16.44 -14.18
CA ASN A 10 14.78 -17.53 -13.23
C ASN A 10 13.53 -18.03 -12.49
N ARG A 11 12.32 -17.70 -12.98
CA ARG A 11 11.01 -18.01 -12.38
C ARG A 11 10.80 -17.41 -10.98
N LYS A 12 11.56 -16.38 -10.59
CA LYS A 12 11.27 -15.60 -9.38
C LYS A 12 10.28 -14.49 -9.72
N ASN A 13 9.34 -14.25 -8.81
CA ASN A 13 8.49 -13.06 -8.81
C ASN A 13 8.94 -12.15 -7.65
N SER A 14 9.06 -10.86 -7.90
CA SER A 14 9.35 -9.84 -6.88
C SER A 14 8.25 -8.79 -6.89
N ILE A 15 7.93 -8.25 -5.72
CA ILE A 15 6.95 -7.17 -5.56
C ILE A 15 7.66 -6.02 -4.87
N ALA A 16 7.63 -4.84 -5.49
CA ALA A 16 7.98 -3.59 -4.84
C ALA A 16 6.69 -2.78 -4.61
N GLU A 17 6.50 -2.30 -3.38
CA GLU A 17 5.35 -1.51 -3.01
C GLU A 17 5.77 -0.13 -2.49
N TYR A 18 4.96 0.88 -2.80
CA TYR A 18 5.12 2.22 -2.28
C TYR A 18 3.78 2.75 -1.77
N VAL A 19 3.75 3.14 -0.50
CA VAL A 19 2.55 3.70 0.15
C VAL A 19 2.81 5.17 0.43
N VAL A 20 1.89 6.02 -0.02
CA VAL A 20 1.93 7.45 0.27
C VAL A 20 1.31 7.66 1.65
N ASP A 21 2.09 8.19 2.58
CA ASP A 21 1.56 8.69 3.85
C ASP A 21 0.92 10.06 3.62
N LYS A 22 -0.35 10.20 4.00
CA LYS A 22 -1.10 11.46 3.93
C LYS A 22 -1.13 12.21 5.27
N ASN A 23 -0.22 11.86 6.19
CA ASN A 23 -0.14 12.39 7.55
C ASN A 23 -1.46 12.22 8.32
N SER A 24 -2.14 11.08 8.13
CA SER A 24 -3.45 10.82 8.74
C SER A 24 -3.38 10.45 10.23
N GLY A 25 -2.17 10.24 10.77
CA GLY A 25 -1.97 9.64 12.09
C GLY A 25 -2.29 8.15 12.14
N PHE A 26 -2.59 7.51 11.00
CA PHE A 26 -2.80 6.08 10.87
C PHE A 26 -1.48 5.36 10.61
N PRO A 27 -1.20 4.22 11.26
CA PRO A 27 0.03 3.46 11.01
C PRO A 27 0.04 2.86 9.59
N ILE A 28 0.85 3.44 8.70
CA ILE A 28 0.84 3.16 7.26
C ILE A 28 1.16 1.71 6.88
N TYR A 29 1.84 0.95 7.75
CA TYR A 29 2.16 -0.46 7.49
C TYR A 29 0.89 -1.33 7.37
N HIS A 30 -0.20 -0.97 8.05
CA HIS A 30 -1.49 -1.66 7.88
C HIS A 30 -2.07 -1.51 6.46
N LEU A 31 -1.67 -0.47 5.70
CA LEU A 31 -2.10 -0.29 4.31
C LEU A 31 -1.46 -1.32 3.36
N GLN A 32 -0.38 -1.99 3.77
CA GLN A 32 0.21 -3.07 2.99
C GLN A 32 -0.66 -4.33 3.01
N GLU A 33 -1.44 -4.52 4.08
CA GLU A 33 -2.25 -5.72 4.34
C GLU A 33 -3.68 -5.68 3.75
N VAL A 34 -4.02 -4.60 3.03
CA VAL A 34 -5.35 -4.39 2.45
C VAL A 34 -5.24 -4.05 0.97
N THR A 35 -6.36 -4.23 0.27
CA THR A 35 -6.49 -3.81 -1.13
C THR A 35 -7.27 -2.51 -1.24
N GLY A 36 -6.98 -1.75 -2.29
CA GLY A 36 -7.73 -0.55 -2.65
C GLY A 36 -8.55 -0.72 -3.92
N LYS A 37 -9.14 0.40 -4.37
CA LYS A 37 -9.70 0.51 -5.72
C LYS A 37 -8.55 0.78 -6.69
N GLU A 38 -8.36 -0.10 -7.67
CA GLU A 38 -7.45 0.17 -8.79
C GLU A 38 -7.93 1.42 -9.55
N ILE A 39 -7.03 2.39 -9.71
CA ILE A 39 -7.25 3.63 -10.45
C ILE A 39 -6.33 3.76 -11.67
N PHE A 40 -5.28 2.95 -11.73
CA PHE A 40 -4.34 2.89 -12.84
C PHE A 40 -3.67 1.52 -12.88
N SER A 41 -3.43 1.00 -14.09
CA SER A 41 -2.63 -0.20 -14.32
C SER A 41 -1.87 -0.06 -15.63
N ASP A 42 -0.57 -0.36 -15.61
CA ASP A 42 0.28 -0.52 -16.79
C ASP A 42 1.06 -1.83 -16.71
N GLU A 43 1.26 -2.48 -17.85
CA GLU A 43 1.97 -3.76 -17.93
C GLU A 43 2.79 -3.87 -19.21
N ASN A 44 4.11 -4.02 -19.05
CA ASN A 44 5.05 -4.09 -20.14
C ASN A 44 6.18 -5.09 -19.84
N GLN A 45 7.08 -5.33 -20.80
CA GLN A 45 8.30 -6.09 -20.50
C GLN A 45 9.15 -5.35 -19.46
N VAL A 46 9.27 -4.03 -19.61
CA VAL A 46 9.79 -3.08 -18.62
C VAL A 46 8.86 -1.88 -18.67
N VAL A 47 8.31 -1.48 -17.53
CA VAL A 47 7.41 -0.32 -17.45
C VAL A 47 8.22 0.97 -17.36
N TYR A 48 7.66 2.06 -17.88
CA TYR A 48 8.24 3.39 -17.69
C TYR A 48 7.79 3.96 -16.35
N PRO A 49 8.60 4.83 -15.72
CA PRO A 49 8.16 5.54 -14.52
C PRO A 49 6.91 6.37 -14.81
N ILE A 50 5.97 6.35 -13.87
CA ILE A 50 4.80 7.22 -13.89
C ILE A 50 5.26 8.66 -13.69
N VAL A 51 4.72 9.58 -14.49
CA VAL A 51 5.07 11.01 -14.47
C VAL A 51 3.81 11.87 -14.51
N ASN A 52 3.89 13.03 -13.87
CA ASN A 52 2.81 14.02 -13.80
C ASN A 52 1.54 13.45 -13.15
N PHE A 53 1.67 12.49 -12.23
CA PHE A 53 0.53 12.02 -11.47
C PHE A 53 0.07 13.11 -10.49
N PRO A 54 -1.25 13.29 -10.25
CA PRO A 54 -1.75 14.31 -9.33
C PRO A 54 -1.18 14.26 -7.91
N GLU A 55 -0.73 13.07 -7.50
CA GLU A 55 -0.01 12.83 -6.24
C GLU A 55 1.49 12.65 -6.56
N PRO A 56 2.36 13.67 -6.39
CA PRO A 56 3.76 13.62 -6.82
C PRO A 56 4.60 12.53 -6.15
N ALA A 57 4.21 12.10 -4.95
CA ALA A 57 4.83 10.98 -4.26
C ALA A 57 4.74 9.67 -5.07
N ILE A 58 3.71 9.51 -5.90
CA ILE A 58 3.55 8.35 -6.78
C ILE A 58 4.60 8.32 -7.89
N ASP A 59 4.94 9.48 -8.48
CA ASP A 59 6.01 9.56 -9.49
C ASP A 59 7.34 9.08 -8.90
N GLN A 60 7.66 9.56 -7.68
CA GLN A 60 8.87 9.14 -6.97
C GLN A 60 8.81 7.65 -6.58
N GLY A 61 7.65 7.18 -6.12
CA GLY A 61 7.41 5.78 -5.80
C GLY A 61 7.65 4.87 -7.00
N SER A 62 7.11 5.22 -8.17
CA SER A 62 7.28 4.46 -9.41
C SER A 62 8.74 4.38 -9.84
N LYS A 63 9.46 5.51 -9.83
CA LYS A 63 10.91 5.54 -10.08
C LYS A 63 11.68 4.63 -9.13
N SER A 64 11.37 4.71 -7.83
CA SER A 64 12.03 3.92 -6.79
C SER A 64 11.77 2.40 -6.95
N CYS A 65 10.52 2.00 -7.21
CA CYS A 65 10.17 0.60 -7.43
C CYS A 65 10.85 0.01 -8.67
N ILE A 66 10.95 0.76 -9.77
CA ILE A 66 11.65 0.31 -10.99
C ILE A 66 13.15 0.17 -10.72
N ALA A 67 13.76 1.18 -10.10
CA ALA A 67 15.18 1.15 -9.76
C ALA A 67 15.51 -0.02 -8.81
N GLN A 68 14.66 -0.28 -7.81
CA GLN A 68 14.81 -1.41 -6.89
C GLN A 68 14.88 -2.75 -7.63
N HIS A 69 13.97 -3.01 -8.59
CA HIS A 69 14.02 -4.25 -9.36
C HIS A 69 15.26 -4.37 -10.23
N GLN A 70 15.66 -3.26 -10.88
CA GLN A 70 16.88 -3.25 -11.68
C GLN A 70 18.10 -3.56 -10.80
N MET A 71 18.22 -2.91 -9.64
CA MET A 71 19.33 -3.14 -8.71
C MET A 71 19.37 -4.57 -8.16
N GLN A 72 18.21 -5.13 -7.81
CA GLN A 72 18.13 -6.47 -7.22
C GLN A 72 18.43 -7.60 -8.21
N PHE A 73 18.12 -7.41 -9.51
CA PHE A 73 18.07 -8.53 -10.45
C PHE A 73 18.91 -8.36 -11.72
N ALA A 74 19.39 -7.15 -12.06
CA ALA A 74 20.10 -6.90 -13.33
C ALA A 74 21.34 -7.80 -13.56
N SER A 75 22.02 -8.24 -12.49
CA SER A 75 23.20 -9.09 -12.58
C SER A 75 22.90 -10.59 -12.69
N SER A 76 21.69 -11.02 -12.32
CA SER A 76 21.36 -12.45 -12.13
C SER A 76 20.18 -12.94 -12.97
N SER A 77 19.36 -12.03 -13.50
CA SER A 77 18.18 -12.40 -14.29
C SER A 77 17.66 -11.25 -15.14
N ARG A 78 16.82 -11.57 -16.12
CA ARG A 78 16.15 -10.59 -16.97
C ARG A 78 14.68 -10.48 -16.59
N ILE A 79 14.15 -9.25 -16.55
CA ILE A 79 12.71 -9.01 -16.42
C ILE A 79 12.00 -9.54 -17.67
N LEU A 80 11.03 -10.43 -17.48
CA LEU A 80 10.16 -10.95 -18.53
C LEU A 80 8.89 -10.11 -18.66
N ARG A 81 8.35 -9.71 -17.51
CA ARG A 81 7.13 -8.92 -17.41
C ARG A 81 7.18 -8.09 -16.14
N GLN A 82 6.75 -6.84 -16.24
CA GLN A 82 6.61 -5.94 -15.12
C GLN A 82 5.24 -5.25 -15.23
N LYS A 83 4.53 -5.21 -14.11
CA LYS A 83 3.27 -4.49 -13.96
C LYS A 83 3.46 -3.37 -12.95
N GLN A 84 2.69 -2.29 -13.09
CA GLN A 84 2.52 -1.26 -12.09
C GLN A 84 1.04 -0.95 -11.94
N THR A 85 0.55 -1.01 -10.71
CA THR A 85 -0.83 -0.73 -10.36
C THR A 85 -0.87 0.35 -9.29
N ILE A 86 -1.70 1.37 -9.48
CA ILE A 86 -2.01 2.35 -8.44
C ILE A 86 -3.40 2.02 -7.88
N GLU A 87 -3.44 1.82 -6.57
CA GLU A 87 -4.65 1.60 -5.80
C GLU A 87 -4.94 2.78 -4.86
N LEU A 88 -6.19 3.22 -4.85
CA LEU A 88 -6.75 4.12 -3.86
C LEU A 88 -7.33 3.31 -2.69
N ILE A 89 -6.71 3.41 -1.52
CA ILE A 89 -7.18 2.74 -0.32
C ILE A 89 -8.11 3.69 0.45
N PRO A 90 -9.39 3.34 0.68
CA PRO A 90 -10.24 4.12 1.56
C PRO A 90 -9.72 4.04 3.00
N LEU A 91 -9.68 5.19 3.68
CA LEU A 91 -9.30 5.32 5.08
C LEU A 91 -10.26 6.32 5.73
N THR A 92 -11.00 5.86 6.73
CA THR A 92 -11.96 6.69 7.48
C THR A 92 -11.58 6.66 8.94
N LYS A 93 -11.42 7.84 9.56
CA LYS A 93 -11.27 7.97 11.01
C LYS A 93 -12.62 8.30 11.61
N VAL A 94 -12.98 7.61 12.69
CA VAL A 94 -14.20 7.84 13.46
C VAL A 94 -13.80 8.22 14.87
N ASP A 95 -14.14 9.44 15.26
CA ASP A 95 -14.01 9.93 16.63
C ASP A 95 -15.35 9.74 17.36
N TYR A 96 -15.31 9.26 18.60
CA TYR A 96 -16.51 9.00 19.39
C TYR A 96 -16.28 9.29 20.88
N ASP A 97 -17.34 9.70 21.59
CA ASP A 97 -17.33 9.80 23.05
C ASP A 97 -17.73 8.47 23.67
N TRP A 98 -16.98 8.05 24.69
CA TRP A 98 -17.37 6.96 25.57
C TRP A 98 -17.06 7.33 27.01
N ARG A 99 -18.10 7.44 27.83
CA ARG A 99 -18.00 7.81 29.26
C ARG A 99 -17.25 9.13 29.49
N GLY A 100 -17.45 10.12 28.63
CA GLY A 100 -16.82 11.44 28.75
C GLY A 100 -15.36 11.49 28.34
N LYS A 101 -14.87 10.46 27.64
CA LYS A 101 -13.55 10.41 27.01
C LYS A 101 -13.71 10.23 25.51
N ILE A 102 -12.91 10.95 24.74
CA ILE A 102 -12.87 10.84 23.28
C ILE A 102 -11.93 9.68 22.92
N TYR A 103 -12.42 8.82 22.04
CA TYR A 103 -11.69 7.71 21.46
C TYR A 103 -11.75 7.80 19.94
N SER A 104 -10.88 7.06 19.26
CA SER A 104 -10.93 6.95 17.81
C SER A 104 -10.62 5.55 17.31
N PHE A 105 -11.20 5.22 16.17
CA PHE A 105 -10.81 4.05 15.39
C PHE A 105 -10.78 4.40 13.92
N TYR A 106 -10.08 3.57 13.16
CA TYR A 106 -9.95 3.68 11.72
C TYR A 106 -10.62 2.49 11.05
N VAL A 107 -11.34 2.76 9.96
CA VAL A 107 -11.82 1.75 9.02
C VAL A 107 -11.08 1.95 7.71
N PHE A 108 -10.45 0.89 7.20
CA PHE A 108 -9.55 0.99 6.06
C PHE A 108 -9.57 -0.24 5.15
N GLY A 109 -9.15 -0.03 3.90
CA GLY A 109 -9.13 -1.09 2.90
C GLY A 109 -10.52 -1.38 2.32
N LYS A 110 -10.54 -2.09 1.19
CA LYS A 110 -11.77 -2.61 0.61
C LYS A 110 -12.43 -3.66 1.52
N GLU A 111 -11.62 -4.30 2.36
CA GLU A 111 -12.01 -5.31 3.34
C GLU A 111 -12.67 -4.71 4.58
N ASN A 112 -12.71 -3.38 4.72
CA ASN A 112 -13.19 -2.67 5.90
C ASN A 112 -12.53 -3.15 7.20
N LYS A 113 -11.20 -3.36 7.18
CA LYS A 113 -10.44 -3.68 8.40
C LYS A 113 -10.55 -2.52 9.39
N VAL A 114 -10.53 -2.87 10.68
CA VAL A 114 -10.65 -1.91 11.78
C VAL A 114 -9.37 -1.89 12.58
N TYR A 115 -8.89 -0.69 12.90
CA TYR A 115 -7.74 -0.47 13.78
C TYR A 115 -8.07 0.58 14.83
N THR A 116 -7.68 0.34 16.08
CA THR A 116 -7.79 1.30 17.17
C THR A 116 -6.62 1.08 18.12
N GLU A 117 -6.02 2.16 18.60
CA GLU A 117 -4.94 2.09 19.59
C GLU A 117 -5.52 1.82 21.00
N ASP A 118 -6.57 2.55 21.35
CA ASP A 118 -7.13 2.58 22.70
C ASP A 118 -8.61 2.22 22.71
N TYR A 119 -8.91 0.93 22.51
CA TYR A 119 -10.29 0.45 22.65
C TYR A 119 -10.79 0.54 24.11
N PRO A 120 -11.91 1.22 24.39
CA PRO A 120 -12.40 1.45 25.76
C PRO A 120 -12.97 0.20 26.44
N GLY A 121 -13.39 -0.80 25.64
CA GLY A 121 -13.96 -2.06 26.12
C GLY A 121 -12.93 -3.18 26.23
N LYS A 122 -11.83 -2.99 26.96
CA LYS A 122 -10.90 -4.10 27.29
C LYS A 122 -11.58 -5.05 28.30
N CYS A 123 -12.53 -5.85 27.84
CA CYS A 123 -13.06 -6.97 28.59
C CYS A 123 -12.03 -8.12 28.57
N CYS A 124 -11.95 -8.93 29.63
CA CYS A 124 -11.00 -10.04 29.81
C CYS A 124 -11.15 -11.20 28.81
N CYS A 125 -12.01 -11.04 27.80
CA CYS A 125 -12.42 -12.09 26.89
C CYS A 125 -12.14 -11.63 25.45
N SER A 126 -11.03 -12.08 24.90
CA SER A 126 -10.74 -12.01 23.47
C SER A 126 -11.88 -12.68 22.71
N VAL A 127 -12.63 -11.93 21.91
CA VAL A 127 -13.47 -12.56 20.88
C VAL A 127 -12.58 -12.69 19.65
N MET A 128 -12.31 -13.96 19.34
CA MET A 128 -11.48 -14.47 18.25
C MET A 128 -12.12 -14.22 16.88
#